data_AF-A0A1R4B3S7-F1
#
_entry.id   AF-A0A1R4B3S7-F1
#
_cell.length_a   1.000
_cell.length_b   1.000
_cell.length_c   1.000
_cell.angle_alpha   90.00
_cell.angle_beta   90.00
_cell.angle_gamma   90.00
#
_symmetry.space_group_name_H-M   'P 1'
#
loop_
_entity.id
_entity.type
_entity.pdbx_description
1 polymer ?
#
loop_
_entity_poly.entity_id
_entity_poly.type
_entity_poly.pdbx_seq_one_letter_code
_entity_poly.pdbx_strand_id
1 'polypeptide(L)'
;MKTLDYQYPLQPDWQIPTTIAQSGTLSFDERLLPDTKQITVLLAVEYTSTSKNTMGSVTISQAGWQPDAREHEQFFEAQQAGKRYINLSALPSLSGIQLTTRECQLGTQASLLIFRHPSIERGPILIIAPHADDAELAAYGLYQHLHSQVWIATLYAGESLQKIAKQYIPGLDDSMEAGCPRKAEIRHWNSMTTPVLSKVPANQLVCLGYSGITVDNLYHAPNEAIAHGAGSQYTPTSFRWLNPISLSNDLEMENTPQAMLNELSELLLRIQPTTVLVTDPEVDPHPEHKAAAHALALAMEQSDYVPEQVLMYVNHLEGIKDFPYGPEHTTTALAPFYQKYQYFHQVQVYSHHLSFAQQKNKVVAFDTMHDLRSAASIEKKIKRWWHEKTKGYGYRYYGNHIYFQTHIKAAEVFTVLPGQHYREQLLTVRKSS
;
A
#
# COMPACT_ATOMS: atom_id res chain seq x y z
N MET A 1 -9.72 -25.60 -9.82
CA MET A 1 -8.80 -25.08 -8.80
C MET A 1 -7.47 -24.84 -9.49
N LYS A 2 -6.87 -23.64 -9.35
CA LYS A 2 -5.57 -23.31 -9.94
C LYS A 2 -4.49 -23.39 -8.85
N THR A 3 -3.34 -23.97 -9.16
CA THR A 3 -2.18 -23.95 -8.26
C THR A 3 -1.29 -22.78 -8.67
N LEU A 4 -1.19 -21.76 -7.82
CA LEU A 4 -0.47 -20.53 -8.05
C LEU A 4 0.19 -20.09 -6.75
N ASP A 5 1.52 -20.07 -6.71
CA ASP A 5 2.28 -19.65 -5.52
C ASP A 5 2.42 -18.13 -5.45
N TYR A 6 2.51 -17.58 -4.23
CA TYR A 6 2.96 -16.20 -4.05
C TYR A 6 4.49 -16.13 -4.18
N GLN A 7 4.95 -15.56 -5.30
CA GLN A 7 6.33 -15.59 -5.79
C GLN A 7 7.15 -14.38 -5.30
N TYR A 8 7.28 -14.21 -3.98
CA TYR A 8 8.12 -13.17 -3.39
C TYR A 8 9.55 -13.67 -3.14
N PRO A 9 10.59 -12.89 -3.50
CA PRO A 9 12.01 -13.22 -3.26
C PRO A 9 12.40 -12.88 -1.82
N LEU A 10 11.69 -13.45 -0.84
CA LEU A 10 11.84 -13.10 0.56
C LEU A 10 13.20 -13.53 1.12
N GLN A 11 13.84 -12.63 1.87
CA GLN A 11 15.06 -12.89 2.64
C GLN A 11 14.79 -12.63 4.13
N PRO A 12 14.28 -13.61 4.88
CA PRO A 12 14.12 -13.47 6.32
C PRO A 12 15.49 -13.44 7.02
N ASP A 13 15.55 -12.78 8.17
CA ASP A 13 16.71 -12.81 9.07
C ASP A 13 16.82 -14.17 9.77
N TRP A 14 15.66 -14.78 10.08
CA TRP A 14 15.58 -16.14 10.62
C TRP A 14 14.48 -16.94 9.93
N GLN A 15 14.78 -18.20 9.62
CA GLN A 15 13.82 -19.15 9.09
C GLN A 15 13.80 -20.40 9.98
N ILE A 16 12.63 -20.71 10.54
CA ILE A 16 12.46 -21.83 11.46
C ILE A 16 11.50 -22.86 10.86
N PRO A 17 11.95 -24.10 10.59
CA PRO A 17 11.06 -25.19 10.18
C PRO A 17 9.95 -25.39 11.21
N THR A 18 8.71 -25.46 10.73
CA THR A 18 7.53 -25.51 11.59
C THR A 18 6.58 -26.59 11.11
N THR A 19 5.97 -27.30 12.04
CA THR A 19 4.92 -28.28 11.74
C THR A 19 3.57 -27.80 12.26
N ILE A 20 2.52 -28.06 11.49
CA ILE A 20 1.13 -27.82 11.88
C ILE A 20 0.48 -29.19 12.16
N ALA A 21 0.11 -29.43 13.41
CA ALA A 21 -0.58 -30.65 13.80
C ALA A 21 -2.00 -30.72 13.20
N GLN A 22 -2.62 -31.90 13.17
CA GLN A 22 -4.03 -32.03 12.72
C GLN A 22 -5.00 -31.19 13.55
N SER A 23 -4.69 -30.98 14.84
CA SER A 23 -5.43 -30.07 15.70
C SER A 23 -5.35 -28.62 15.21
N GLY A 24 -4.32 -28.26 14.43
CA GLY A 24 -3.97 -26.90 14.00
C GLY A 24 -2.88 -26.23 14.88
N THR A 25 -2.36 -26.95 15.88
CA THR A 25 -1.30 -26.45 16.78
C THR A 25 0.03 -26.34 16.04
N LEU A 26 0.72 -25.21 16.20
CA LEU A 26 2.06 -24.98 15.65
C LEU A 26 3.12 -25.56 16.60
N SER A 27 4.11 -26.22 16.03
CA SER A 27 5.28 -26.74 16.75
C SER A 27 6.55 -26.43 15.98
N PHE A 28 7.53 -25.85 16.66
CA PHE A 28 8.85 -25.49 16.15
C PHE A 28 9.84 -25.42 17.34
N ASP A 29 11.14 -25.35 17.05
CA ASP A 29 12.15 -25.22 18.10
C ASP A 29 12.24 -23.76 18.59
N GLU A 30 11.62 -23.48 19.74
CA GLU A 30 11.59 -22.13 20.33
C GLU A 30 12.99 -21.58 20.66
N ARG A 31 14.02 -22.43 20.80
CA ARG A 31 15.40 -21.99 21.05
C ARG A 31 16.00 -21.26 19.85
N LEU A 32 15.38 -21.38 18.67
CA LEU A 32 15.79 -20.70 17.44
C LEU A 32 15.13 -19.31 17.30
N LEU A 33 14.23 -18.93 18.21
CA LEU A 33 13.63 -17.60 18.19
C LEU A 33 14.68 -16.52 18.49
N PRO A 34 14.62 -15.37 17.81
CA PRO A 34 15.52 -14.27 18.09
C PRO A 34 15.24 -13.63 19.45
N ASP A 35 16.29 -13.13 20.11
CA ASP A 35 16.18 -12.35 21.35
C ASP A 35 15.79 -10.88 21.06
N THR A 36 14.68 -10.69 20.37
CA THR A 36 14.07 -9.37 20.15
C THR A 36 12.59 -9.49 19.86
N LYS A 37 11.82 -8.52 20.33
CA LYS A 37 10.37 -8.41 20.09
C LYS A 37 10.03 -7.52 18.90
N GLN A 38 11.00 -6.80 18.33
CA GLN A 38 10.80 -5.94 17.16
C GLN A 38 10.94 -6.76 15.89
N ILE A 39 9.98 -7.66 15.66
CA ILE A 39 9.99 -8.62 14.58
C ILE A 39 8.64 -8.71 13.87
N THR A 40 8.70 -8.84 12.55
CA THR A 40 7.59 -9.27 11.71
C THR A 40 7.70 -10.77 11.52
N VAL A 41 6.58 -11.48 11.67
CA VAL A 41 6.54 -12.95 11.62
C VAL A 41 5.47 -13.39 10.64
N LEU A 42 5.90 -14.11 9.60
CA LEU A 42 5.01 -14.75 8.63
C LEU A 42 5.18 -16.27 8.70
N LEU A 43 4.08 -17.01 8.72
CA LEU A 43 4.10 -18.45 8.50
C LEU A 43 3.92 -18.73 7.00
N ALA A 44 4.98 -19.15 6.34
CA ALA A 44 4.91 -19.65 4.96
C ALA A 44 4.39 -21.08 4.97
N VAL A 45 3.29 -21.33 4.24
CA VAL A 45 2.57 -22.61 4.27
C VAL A 45 1.90 -22.89 2.93
N GLU A 46 1.76 -24.17 2.60
CA GLU A 46 0.90 -24.61 1.50
C GLU A 46 -0.57 -24.41 1.87
N TYR A 47 -1.31 -23.67 1.05
CA TYR A 47 -2.72 -23.42 1.22
C TYR A 47 -3.51 -24.14 0.12
N THR A 48 -4.71 -24.62 0.45
CA THR A 48 -5.66 -25.15 -0.54
C THR A 48 -7.07 -24.69 -0.20
N SER A 49 -7.69 -23.92 -1.08
CA SER A 49 -9.12 -23.57 -0.99
C SER A 49 -9.99 -24.82 -1.12
N THR A 50 -10.97 -25.00 -0.24
CA THR A 50 -11.97 -26.08 -0.36
C THR A 50 -13.29 -25.62 -0.96
N SER A 51 -13.49 -24.30 -1.11
CA SER A 51 -14.68 -23.73 -1.74
C SER A 51 -14.43 -23.21 -3.15
N LYS A 52 -15.50 -23.20 -3.96
CA LYS A 52 -15.50 -22.55 -5.28
C LYS A 52 -15.76 -21.04 -5.21
N ASN A 53 -16.52 -20.56 -4.23
CA ASN A 53 -17.00 -19.17 -4.25
C ASN A 53 -16.68 -18.42 -2.96
N THR A 54 -16.45 -19.14 -1.87
CA THR A 54 -16.19 -18.58 -0.55
C THR A 54 -14.68 -18.55 -0.32
N MET A 55 -14.12 -17.43 0.12
CA MET A 55 -12.68 -17.40 0.46
C MET A 55 -12.44 -18.32 1.66
N GLY A 56 -11.25 -18.90 1.68
CA GLY A 56 -10.72 -19.55 2.87
C GLY A 56 -10.43 -18.53 3.95
N SER A 57 -10.47 -18.96 5.20
CA SER A 57 -10.04 -18.16 6.34
C SER A 57 -9.29 -19.01 7.35
N VAL A 58 -8.32 -18.38 7.99
CA VAL A 58 -7.59 -18.93 9.13
C VAL A 58 -7.84 -18.03 10.33
N THR A 59 -8.33 -18.62 11.41
CA THR A 59 -8.45 -17.99 12.72
C THR A 59 -7.28 -18.43 13.57
N ILE A 60 -6.54 -17.47 14.11
CA ILE A 60 -5.39 -17.64 14.98
C ILE A 60 -5.87 -17.51 16.42
N SER A 61 -5.45 -18.41 17.29
CA SER A 61 -5.77 -18.36 18.72
C SER A 61 -4.56 -18.72 19.56
N GLN A 62 -4.48 -18.14 20.75
CA GLN A 62 -3.41 -18.36 21.71
C GLN A 62 -3.97 -18.23 23.12
N ALA A 63 -3.50 -19.08 24.04
CA ALA A 63 -3.94 -19.03 25.44
C ALA A 63 -3.68 -17.66 26.06
N GLY A 64 -4.72 -17.04 26.63
CA GLY A 64 -4.62 -15.74 27.30
C GLY A 64 -4.61 -14.52 26.36
N TRP A 65 -4.57 -14.71 25.03
CA TRP A 65 -4.70 -13.61 24.08
C TRP A 65 -6.18 -13.37 23.74
N GLN A 66 -6.64 -12.14 23.92
CA GLN A 66 -7.96 -11.69 23.51
C GLN A 66 -7.82 -10.53 22.53
N PRO A 67 -8.18 -10.73 21.25
CA PRO A 67 -8.16 -9.67 20.26
C PRO A 67 -9.25 -8.63 20.54
N ASP A 68 -8.96 -7.36 20.30
CA ASP A 68 -9.91 -6.25 20.45
C ASP A 68 -10.99 -6.26 19.34
N ALA A 69 -10.64 -6.80 18.17
CA ALA A 69 -11.53 -6.93 17.03
C ALA A 69 -11.27 -8.26 16.28
N ARG A 70 -10.90 -8.19 14.99
CA ARG A 70 -10.78 -9.34 14.09
C ARG A 70 -9.34 -9.58 13.62
N GLU A 71 -8.35 -9.00 14.30
CA GLU A 71 -6.92 -9.10 13.97
C GLU A 71 -6.38 -10.54 14.00
N HIS A 72 -7.13 -11.45 14.62
CA HIS A 72 -6.86 -12.86 14.70
C HIS A 72 -7.39 -13.67 13.50
N GLU A 73 -8.08 -13.03 12.54
CA GLU A 73 -8.58 -13.67 11.32
C GLU A 73 -7.78 -13.19 10.09
N GLN A 74 -7.42 -14.12 9.20
CA GLN A 74 -6.87 -13.81 7.88
C GLN A 74 -7.61 -14.58 6.79
N PHE A 75 -7.91 -13.91 5.67
CA PHE A 75 -8.67 -14.47 4.55
C PHE A 75 -7.79 -14.67 3.31
N PHE A 76 -8.17 -15.65 2.47
CA PHE A 76 -7.43 -16.07 1.28
C PHE A 76 -8.38 -16.37 0.13
N GLU A 77 -7.95 -16.12 -1.10
CA GLU A 77 -8.78 -16.32 -2.29
C GLU A 77 -9.37 -17.74 -2.44
N ALA A 78 -10.55 -17.81 -3.07
CA ALA A 78 -11.23 -19.07 -3.40
C ALA A 78 -10.66 -19.70 -4.68
N GLN A 79 -10.87 -21.02 -4.86
CA GLN A 79 -10.44 -21.80 -6.03
C GLN A 79 -8.94 -21.83 -6.32
N GLN A 80 -8.09 -21.44 -5.37
CA GLN A 80 -6.64 -21.48 -5.53
C GLN A 80 -5.96 -22.36 -4.48
N ALA A 81 -4.77 -22.82 -4.82
CA ALA A 81 -3.86 -23.53 -3.96
C ALA A 81 -2.42 -23.06 -4.22
N GLY A 82 -1.50 -23.35 -3.30
CA GLY A 82 -0.08 -23.02 -3.38
C GLY A 82 0.43 -22.27 -2.15
N LYS A 83 1.67 -21.79 -2.21
CA LYS A 83 2.35 -21.10 -1.12
C LYS A 83 1.64 -19.78 -0.74
N ARG A 84 1.28 -19.63 0.53
CA ARG A 84 0.73 -18.41 1.15
C ARG A 84 1.48 -18.05 2.42
N TYR A 85 1.20 -16.86 2.94
CA TYR A 85 1.79 -16.34 4.16
C TYR A 85 0.68 -15.98 5.15
N ILE A 86 0.72 -16.53 6.36
CA ILE A 86 -0.16 -16.13 7.47
C ILE A 86 0.62 -15.15 8.34
N ASN A 87 0.06 -13.97 8.61
CA ASN A 87 0.68 -12.96 9.44
C ASN A 87 0.46 -13.25 10.93
N LEU A 88 1.56 -13.49 11.66
CA LEU A 88 1.57 -13.78 13.09
C LEU A 88 2.14 -12.61 13.92
N SER A 89 2.44 -11.48 13.29
CA SER A 89 3.19 -10.37 13.91
C SER A 89 2.44 -9.65 15.04
N ALA A 90 1.11 -9.78 15.11
CA ALA A 90 0.30 -9.15 16.16
C ALA A 90 0.22 -10.00 17.45
N LEU A 91 0.78 -11.22 17.45
CA LEU A 91 0.69 -12.10 18.61
C LEU A 91 1.61 -11.63 19.75
N PRO A 92 1.16 -11.72 21.01
CA PRO A 92 1.98 -11.36 22.17
C PRO A 92 3.17 -12.31 22.39
N SER A 93 3.07 -13.54 21.89
CA SER A 93 4.13 -14.56 21.91
C SER A 93 3.93 -15.55 20.76
N LEU A 94 5.01 -16.21 20.32
CA LEU A 94 4.93 -17.25 19.30
C LEU A 94 4.67 -18.66 19.85
N SER A 95 4.60 -18.83 21.18
CA SER A 95 4.33 -20.11 21.84
C SER A 95 2.83 -20.42 21.89
N GLY A 96 2.46 -21.70 21.69
CA GLY A 96 1.08 -22.15 21.89
C GLY A 96 0.07 -21.59 20.88
N ILE A 97 0.52 -21.32 19.65
CA ILE A 97 -0.35 -20.87 18.55
C ILE A 97 -1.20 -22.03 18.04
N GLN A 98 -2.48 -21.73 17.85
CA GLN A 98 -3.48 -22.66 17.36
C GLN A 98 -4.22 -22.04 16.16
N LEU A 99 -4.12 -22.69 15.00
CA LEU A 99 -4.81 -22.28 13.77
C LEU A 99 -6.10 -23.08 13.60
N THR A 100 -7.17 -22.41 13.21
CA THR A 100 -8.43 -23.05 12.81
C THR A 100 -8.77 -22.59 11.41
N THR A 101 -9.08 -23.52 10.50
CA THR A 101 -9.39 -23.18 9.10
C THR A 101 -10.88 -23.29 8.82
N ARG A 102 -11.34 -22.49 7.86
CA ARG A 102 -12.70 -22.56 7.30
C ARG A 102 -12.62 -22.31 5.80
N GLU A 103 -13.28 -23.15 5.01
CA GLU A 103 -13.23 -23.15 3.53
C GLU A 103 -11.81 -23.27 2.92
N CYS A 104 -10.85 -23.74 3.72
CA CYS A 104 -9.49 -24.05 3.27
C CYS A 104 -8.81 -25.12 4.13
N GLN A 105 -7.70 -25.63 3.61
CA GLN A 105 -6.77 -26.54 4.27
C GLN A 105 -5.36 -25.95 4.21
N LEU A 106 -4.55 -26.27 5.23
CA LEU A 106 -3.13 -25.92 5.31
C LEU A 106 -2.28 -27.18 5.27
N GLY A 107 -1.12 -27.10 4.62
CA GLY A 107 -0.10 -28.15 4.66
C GLY A 107 0.47 -28.35 6.07
N THR A 108 0.88 -29.58 6.38
CA THR A 108 1.44 -29.91 7.70
C THR A 108 2.87 -29.43 7.89
N GLN A 109 3.59 -29.16 6.79
CA GLN A 109 4.93 -28.57 6.79
C GLN A 109 4.84 -27.09 6.46
N ALA A 110 5.51 -26.27 7.26
CA ALA A 110 5.52 -24.82 7.14
C ALA A 110 6.90 -24.26 7.54
N SER A 111 7.07 -22.95 7.41
CA SER A 111 8.24 -22.25 7.91
C SER A 111 7.85 -20.91 8.51
N LEU A 112 8.30 -20.63 9.73
CA LEU A 112 8.28 -19.28 10.26
C LEU A 112 9.38 -18.49 9.56
N LEU A 113 8.98 -17.41 8.91
CA LEU A 113 9.86 -16.39 8.33
C LEU A 113 9.82 -15.20 9.27
N ILE A 114 10.96 -14.87 9.87
CA ILE A 114 11.08 -13.80 10.86
C ILE A 114 12.00 -12.72 10.31
N PHE A 115 11.50 -11.49 10.33
CA PHE A 115 12.18 -10.30 9.85
C PHE A 115 12.34 -9.32 10.99
N ARG A 116 13.52 -8.73 11.15
CA ARG A 116 13.73 -7.62 12.07
C ARG A 116 12.97 -6.40 11.57
N HIS A 117 12.38 -5.63 12.49
CA HIS A 117 11.79 -4.37 12.10
C HIS A 117 12.83 -3.41 11.52
N PRO A 118 12.49 -2.71 10.43
CA PRO A 118 13.32 -1.63 9.91
C PRO A 118 13.44 -0.49 10.94
N SER A 119 14.54 0.26 10.92
CA SER A 119 14.82 1.34 11.91
C SER A 119 14.05 2.64 11.61
N ILE A 120 12.75 2.54 11.33
CA ILE A 120 11.88 3.65 10.90
C ILE A 120 11.78 4.80 11.92
N GLU A 121 11.98 4.48 13.20
CA GLU A 121 11.93 5.44 14.31
C GLU A 121 13.04 6.51 14.24
N ARG A 122 14.11 6.26 13.47
CA ARG A 122 15.21 7.25 13.34
C ARG A 122 14.75 8.54 12.65
N GLY A 123 13.78 8.44 11.74
CA GLY A 123 13.22 9.56 10.98
C GLY A 123 14.27 10.40 10.22
N PRO A 124 13.85 11.42 9.47
CA PRO A 124 12.49 11.64 8.96
C PRO A 124 12.03 10.52 8.01
N ILE A 125 10.72 10.40 7.84
CA ILE A 125 10.07 9.49 6.89
C ILE A 125 9.47 10.33 5.77
N LEU A 126 9.68 9.94 4.51
CA LEU A 126 9.00 10.54 3.36
C LEU A 126 8.10 9.50 2.69
N ILE A 127 6.81 9.75 2.63
CA ILE A 127 5.84 8.94 1.89
C ILE A 127 5.62 9.59 0.53
N ILE A 128 6.00 8.89 -0.53
CA ILE A 128 5.72 9.27 -1.91
C ILE A 128 4.42 8.61 -2.31
N ALA A 129 3.34 9.39 -2.27
CA ALA A 129 2.01 8.96 -2.67
C ALA A 129 1.79 9.37 -4.14
N PRO A 130 1.56 8.42 -5.08
CA PRO A 130 1.21 8.80 -6.43
C PRO A 130 -0.03 9.71 -6.45
N HIS A 131 -1.08 9.33 -5.73
CA HIS A 131 -2.30 10.14 -5.61
C HIS A 131 -2.72 10.42 -4.17
N ALA A 132 -3.73 11.29 -4.05
CA ALA A 132 -4.21 11.84 -2.79
C ALA A 132 -4.75 10.82 -1.76
N ASP A 133 -5.11 9.60 -2.18
CA ASP A 133 -5.61 8.53 -1.32
C ASP A 133 -4.59 7.44 -1.01
N ASP A 134 -3.46 7.41 -1.73
CA ASP A 134 -2.55 6.27 -1.71
C ASP A 134 -1.84 6.10 -0.37
N ALA A 135 -1.48 7.20 0.31
CA ALA A 135 -0.84 7.15 1.63
C ALA A 135 -1.80 6.60 2.69
N GLU A 136 -3.07 7.03 2.66
CA GLU A 136 -4.10 6.58 3.59
C GLU A 136 -4.42 5.11 3.38
N LEU A 137 -4.52 4.65 2.14
CA LEU A 137 -4.75 3.24 1.83
C LEU A 137 -3.64 2.37 2.42
N ALA A 138 -2.38 2.73 2.15
CA ALA A 138 -1.23 1.89 2.44
C ALA A 138 -0.69 2.01 3.87
N ALA A 139 -0.60 3.22 4.42
CA ALA A 139 0.32 3.53 5.51
C ALA A 139 -0.26 4.46 6.60
N TYR A 140 -1.58 4.62 6.68
CA TYR A 140 -2.23 5.47 7.67
C TYR A 140 -1.80 5.17 9.11
N GLY A 141 -1.80 3.89 9.49
CA GLY A 141 -1.42 3.47 10.84
C GLY A 141 0.01 3.84 11.16
N LEU A 142 0.91 3.55 10.21
CA LEU A 142 2.34 3.87 10.32
C LEU A 142 2.56 5.37 10.46
N TYR A 143 1.99 6.19 9.58
CA TYR A 143 2.23 7.62 9.66
C TYR A 143 1.50 8.27 10.84
N GLN A 144 0.36 7.74 11.29
CA GLN A 144 -0.29 8.23 12.50
C GLN A 144 0.60 7.98 13.72
N HIS A 145 1.26 6.81 13.77
CA HIS A 145 2.19 6.48 14.85
C HIS A 145 3.38 7.44 14.88
N LEU A 146 3.93 7.77 13.71
CA LEU A 146 5.16 8.56 13.56
C LEU A 146 4.92 9.99 13.05
N HIS A 147 3.73 10.53 13.29
CA HIS A 147 3.23 11.73 12.61
C HIS A 147 4.17 12.94 12.65
N SER A 148 4.92 13.17 13.72
CA SER A 148 5.80 14.34 13.86
C SER A 148 7.02 14.34 12.93
N GLN A 149 7.39 13.18 12.39
CA GLN A 149 8.56 12.99 11.53
C GLN A 149 8.18 12.55 10.10
N VAL A 150 6.89 12.57 9.75
CA VAL A 150 6.40 12.10 8.46
C VAL A 150 6.12 13.25 7.51
N TRP A 151 6.81 13.22 6.39
CA TRP A 151 6.48 13.99 5.20
C TRP A 151 5.64 13.17 4.24
N ILE A 152 4.65 13.79 3.62
CA ILE A 152 3.86 13.17 2.54
C ILE A 152 3.98 14.05 1.31
N ALA A 153 4.51 13.47 0.24
CA ALA A 153 4.60 14.09 -1.08
C ALA A 153 3.62 13.40 -2.03
N THR A 154 2.56 14.11 -2.44
CA THR A 154 1.62 13.64 -3.46
C THR A 154 2.13 14.05 -4.85
N LEU A 155 2.39 13.09 -5.74
CA LEU A 155 3.03 13.38 -7.02
C LEU A 155 2.06 13.92 -8.06
N TYR A 156 0.91 13.26 -8.22
CA TYR A 156 -0.01 13.50 -9.33
C TYR A 156 -1.25 14.28 -8.90
N ALA A 157 -1.72 15.17 -9.76
CA ALA A 157 -2.96 15.93 -9.56
C ALA A 157 -4.21 15.03 -9.60
N GLY A 158 -4.19 13.97 -10.42
CA GLY A 158 -5.25 12.97 -10.42
C GLY A 158 -6.58 13.45 -11.00
N GLU A 159 -6.52 14.44 -11.89
CA GLU A 159 -7.58 15.19 -12.55
C GLU A 159 -8.45 14.34 -13.49
N SER A 160 -7.97 13.17 -13.92
CA SER A 160 -8.63 12.38 -14.96
C SER A 160 -10.06 11.94 -14.57
N LEU A 161 -11.05 12.44 -15.31
CA LEU A 161 -12.43 11.98 -15.29
C LEU A 161 -12.70 11.10 -16.51
N GLN A 162 -13.38 9.96 -16.33
CA GLN A 162 -13.78 9.12 -17.48
C GLN A 162 -14.96 9.72 -18.27
N LYS A 163 -15.82 10.49 -17.61
CA LYS A 163 -16.94 11.23 -18.18
C LYS A 163 -17.47 12.24 -17.17
N ILE A 164 -18.12 13.30 -17.65
CA ILE A 164 -18.61 14.39 -16.80
C ILE A 164 -19.62 13.93 -15.74
N ALA A 165 -20.42 12.90 -16.02
CA ALA A 165 -21.36 12.33 -15.06
C ALA A 165 -20.70 11.57 -13.88
N LYS A 166 -19.37 11.41 -13.88
CA LYS A 166 -18.59 10.74 -12.82
C LYS A 166 -17.87 11.71 -11.87
N GLN A 167 -18.25 12.98 -11.88
CA GLN A 167 -17.82 13.92 -10.84
C GLN A 167 -18.23 13.43 -9.44
N TYR A 168 -17.45 13.79 -8.42
CA TYR A 168 -17.77 13.44 -7.02
C TYR A 168 -19.12 14.00 -6.59
N ILE A 169 -19.43 15.21 -7.05
CA ILE A 169 -20.71 15.89 -6.85
C ILE A 169 -21.46 15.83 -8.20
N PRO A 170 -22.56 15.05 -8.30
CA PRO A 170 -23.29 14.90 -9.54
C PRO A 170 -23.80 16.25 -10.09
N GLY A 171 -23.53 16.51 -11.37
CA GLY A 171 -24.02 17.71 -12.06
C GLY A 171 -23.34 19.02 -11.67
N LEU A 172 -22.13 18.95 -11.09
CA LEU A 172 -21.40 20.14 -10.65
C LEU A 172 -20.85 20.97 -11.81
N ASP A 173 -20.19 20.32 -12.77
CA ASP A 173 -19.72 20.93 -14.02
C ASP A 173 -20.39 20.30 -15.24
N ASP A 174 -20.47 21.10 -16.32
CA ASP A 174 -21.11 20.73 -17.59
C ASP A 174 -20.11 20.23 -18.66
N SER A 175 -18.80 20.40 -18.44
CA SER A 175 -17.75 20.04 -19.39
C SER A 175 -16.54 19.38 -18.73
N MET A 176 -15.79 18.59 -19.51
CA MET A 176 -14.60 17.90 -19.01
C MET A 176 -13.48 18.88 -18.65
N GLU A 177 -13.40 19.98 -19.41
CA GLU A 177 -12.43 21.07 -19.25
C GLU A 177 -12.60 21.81 -17.91
N ALA A 178 -13.82 21.82 -17.36
CA ALA A 178 -14.11 22.35 -16.02
C ALA A 178 -14.07 21.27 -14.92
N GLY A 179 -14.59 20.08 -15.21
CA GLY A 179 -14.68 19.01 -14.22
C GLY A 179 -13.33 18.39 -13.83
N CYS A 180 -12.41 18.22 -14.80
CA CYS A 180 -11.09 17.65 -14.54
C CYS A 180 -10.24 18.50 -13.56
N PRO A 181 -10.02 19.82 -13.80
CA PRO A 181 -9.28 20.63 -12.83
C PRO A 181 -9.97 20.70 -11.48
N ARG A 182 -11.32 20.76 -11.43
CA ARG A 182 -12.05 20.72 -10.17
C ARG A 182 -11.80 19.43 -9.39
N LYS A 183 -11.74 18.29 -10.08
CA LYS A 183 -11.36 17.03 -9.46
C LYS A 183 -9.97 17.11 -8.83
N ALA A 184 -8.99 17.65 -9.55
CA ALA A 184 -7.62 17.82 -9.03
C ALA A 184 -7.57 18.77 -7.83
N GLU A 185 -8.30 19.90 -7.85
CA GLU A 185 -8.40 20.80 -6.69
C GLU A 185 -8.93 20.08 -5.45
N ILE A 186 -9.97 19.26 -5.60
CA ILE A 186 -10.53 18.46 -4.50
C ILE A 186 -9.54 17.42 -3.99
N ARG A 187 -8.82 16.73 -4.89
CA ARG A 187 -7.81 15.74 -4.52
C ARG A 187 -6.62 16.39 -3.81
N HIS A 188 -6.15 17.53 -4.29
CA HIS A 188 -5.13 18.33 -3.60
C HIS A 188 -5.60 18.77 -2.22
N TRP A 189 -6.82 19.28 -2.10
CA TRP A 189 -7.38 19.60 -0.79
C TRP A 189 -7.41 18.37 0.13
N ASN A 190 -7.79 17.20 -0.39
CA ASN A 190 -7.81 15.97 0.37
C ASN A 190 -6.41 15.50 0.82
N SER A 191 -5.39 15.56 -0.03
CA SER A 191 -4.01 15.18 0.33
C SER A 191 -3.40 16.11 1.38
N MET A 192 -3.80 17.39 1.40
CA MET A 192 -3.27 18.39 2.33
C MET A 192 -4.02 18.44 3.66
N THR A 193 -5.25 17.94 3.72
CA THR A 193 -6.10 18.06 4.93
C THR A 193 -6.38 16.73 5.63
N THR A 194 -6.46 15.61 4.90
CA THR A 194 -6.74 14.30 5.50
C THR A 194 -5.64 13.84 6.46
N PRO A 195 -4.34 13.96 6.12
CA PRO A 195 -3.26 13.57 7.03
C PRO A 195 -3.24 14.35 8.35
N VAL A 196 -3.77 15.58 8.37
CA VAL A 196 -3.85 16.40 9.60
C VAL A 196 -4.72 15.74 10.67
N LEU A 197 -5.71 14.92 10.30
CA LEU A 197 -6.49 14.12 11.26
C LEU A 197 -5.63 13.11 12.03
N SER A 198 -4.52 12.67 11.44
CA SER A 198 -3.53 11.81 12.09
C SER A 198 -2.43 12.59 12.82
N LYS A 199 -2.54 13.92 12.85
CA LYS A 199 -1.60 14.88 13.43
C LYS A 199 -0.28 15.06 12.66
N VAL A 200 -0.21 14.61 11.40
CA VAL A 200 0.92 14.96 10.53
C VAL A 200 0.95 16.48 10.39
N PRO A 201 2.07 17.15 10.68
CA PRO A 201 2.17 18.61 10.59
C PRO A 201 1.86 19.10 9.17
N ALA A 202 1.03 20.14 9.05
CA ALA A 202 0.67 20.70 7.75
C ALA A 202 1.89 21.21 6.96
N ASN A 203 2.97 21.60 7.64
CA ASN A 203 4.23 22.01 7.01
C ASN A 203 5.08 20.83 6.48
N GLN A 204 4.63 19.58 6.66
CA GLN A 204 5.26 18.36 6.15
C GLN A 204 4.44 17.71 5.00
N LEU A 205 3.35 18.36 4.58
CA LEU A 205 2.50 17.91 3.47
C LEU A 205 2.85 18.71 2.22
N VAL A 206 3.09 18.04 1.09
CA VAL A 206 3.49 18.68 -0.17
C VAL A 206 2.79 17.98 -1.32
N CYS A 207 2.25 18.76 -2.26
CA CYS A 207 1.72 18.25 -3.53
C CYS A 207 2.57 18.78 -4.69
N LEU A 208 3.07 17.90 -5.54
CA LEU A 208 3.84 18.28 -6.73
C LEU A 208 2.91 18.62 -7.90
N GLY A 209 1.82 17.86 -8.04
CA GLY A 209 0.69 18.18 -8.94
C GLY A 209 0.88 17.80 -10.41
N TYR A 210 1.80 16.90 -10.73
CA TYR A 210 2.09 16.48 -12.10
C TYR A 210 0.96 15.64 -12.73
N SER A 211 1.02 15.47 -14.05
CA SER A 211 0.03 14.70 -14.81
C SER A 211 0.65 13.90 -15.94
N GLY A 212 0.24 12.63 -16.09
CA GLY A 212 0.57 11.83 -17.28
C GLY A 212 2.03 11.39 -17.38
N ILE A 213 2.85 11.60 -16.36
CA ILE A 213 4.21 11.07 -16.30
C ILE A 213 4.13 9.56 -16.10
N THR A 214 4.78 8.82 -17.00
CA THR A 214 4.82 7.36 -17.02
C THR A 214 6.28 6.89 -16.95
N VAL A 215 6.50 5.60 -16.71
CA VAL A 215 7.85 5.03 -16.78
C VAL A 215 8.50 5.31 -18.15
N ASP A 216 7.73 5.25 -19.24
CA ASP A 216 8.27 5.42 -20.59
C ASP A 216 8.86 6.83 -20.83
N ASN A 217 8.06 7.87 -20.59
CA ASN A 217 8.52 9.25 -20.80
C ASN A 217 9.57 9.70 -19.78
N LEU A 218 9.58 9.13 -18.58
CA LEU A 218 10.61 9.35 -17.56
C LEU A 218 12.01 9.01 -18.09
N TYR A 219 12.15 7.95 -18.90
CA TYR A 219 13.44 7.51 -19.44
C TYR A 219 13.73 7.99 -20.86
N HIS A 220 12.70 8.09 -21.71
CA HIS A 220 12.90 8.33 -23.15
C HIS A 220 12.64 9.77 -23.58
N ALA A 221 11.88 10.54 -22.80
CA ALA A 221 11.49 11.90 -23.12
C ALA A 221 11.48 12.81 -21.87
N PRO A 222 12.55 12.84 -21.05
CA PRO A 222 12.49 13.47 -19.73
C PRO A 222 12.26 14.99 -19.79
N ASN A 223 12.66 15.65 -20.88
CA ASN A 223 12.51 17.09 -21.06
C ASN A 223 11.31 17.48 -21.94
N GLU A 224 10.51 16.51 -22.41
CA GLU A 224 9.35 16.82 -23.24
C GLU A 224 8.15 17.20 -22.38
N ALA A 225 7.51 18.32 -22.72
CA ALA A 225 6.31 18.78 -22.04
C ALA A 225 5.13 17.84 -22.32
N ILE A 226 4.45 17.42 -21.26
CA ILE A 226 3.32 16.50 -21.34
C ILE A 226 2.01 17.30 -21.26
N ALA A 227 1.22 17.24 -22.32
CA ALA A 227 -0.19 17.63 -22.28
C ALA A 227 -1.05 16.42 -21.88
N HIS A 228 -1.76 16.49 -20.76
CA HIS A 228 -2.56 15.36 -20.27
C HIS A 228 -4.04 15.72 -20.01
N GLY A 229 -4.94 14.89 -20.53
CA GLY A 229 -6.37 14.99 -20.29
C GLY A 229 -7.04 16.27 -20.81
N ALA A 230 -8.33 16.43 -20.46
CA ALA A 230 -9.11 17.64 -20.79
C ALA A 230 -8.64 18.89 -20.01
N GLY A 231 -7.74 18.72 -19.04
CA GLY A 231 -7.09 19.78 -18.28
C GLY A 231 -5.69 20.15 -18.80
N SER A 232 -5.31 19.79 -20.02
CA SER A 232 -3.96 20.00 -20.57
C SER A 232 -3.45 21.45 -20.58
N GLN A 233 -4.33 22.43 -20.34
CA GLN A 233 -3.99 23.84 -20.18
C GLN A 233 -3.45 24.20 -18.79
N TYR A 234 -3.58 23.30 -17.81
CA TYR A 234 -3.10 23.50 -16.45
C TYR A 234 -1.69 22.93 -16.27
N THR A 235 -0.93 23.59 -15.43
CA THR A 235 0.43 23.20 -15.02
C THR A 235 0.39 22.58 -13.63
N PRO A 236 1.44 21.87 -13.19
CA PRO A 236 1.51 21.31 -11.85
C PRO A 236 1.30 22.36 -10.74
N THR A 237 1.75 23.60 -10.99
CA THR A 237 1.59 24.74 -10.09
C THR A 237 0.13 25.18 -9.88
N SER A 238 -0.77 24.86 -10.83
CA SER A 238 -2.19 25.21 -10.76
C SER A 238 -2.88 24.59 -9.55
N PHE A 239 -2.39 23.44 -9.08
CA PHE A 239 -3.07 22.66 -8.06
C PHE A 239 -2.47 22.79 -6.67
N ARG A 240 -1.27 23.37 -6.49
CA ARG A 240 -0.50 23.22 -5.25
C ARG A 240 -0.47 24.43 -4.31
N TRP A 241 -1.49 25.29 -4.36
CA TRP A 241 -1.57 26.54 -3.58
C TRP A 241 -1.58 26.39 -2.05
N LEU A 242 -1.79 25.17 -1.52
CA LEU A 242 -1.70 24.86 -0.09
C LEU A 242 -0.28 24.44 0.34
N ASN A 243 0.67 24.31 -0.59
CA ASN A 243 2.01 23.86 -0.24
C ASN A 243 2.65 24.83 0.77
N PRO A 244 3.22 24.29 1.87
CA PRO A 244 3.86 25.09 2.91
C PRO A 244 5.26 25.57 2.52
N ILE A 245 5.82 25.01 1.44
CA ILE A 245 7.16 25.26 0.95
C ILE A 245 7.10 25.54 -0.55
N SER A 246 7.98 26.42 -1.03
CA SER A 246 8.20 26.59 -2.46
C SER A 246 9.01 25.42 -3.02
N LEU A 247 8.75 25.11 -4.29
CA LEU A 247 9.47 24.11 -5.06
C LEU A 247 10.05 24.75 -6.33
N SER A 248 11.12 24.15 -6.86
CA SER A 248 11.85 24.67 -8.02
C SER A 248 10.99 24.93 -9.27
N ASN A 249 9.92 24.16 -9.50
CA ASN A 249 9.04 24.35 -10.66
C ASN A 249 7.93 25.40 -10.43
N ASP A 250 7.90 26.10 -9.28
CA ASP A 250 6.90 27.16 -9.02
C ASP A 250 7.05 28.35 -9.99
N LEU A 251 8.25 28.54 -10.53
CA LEU A 251 8.57 29.62 -11.48
C LEU A 251 8.38 29.19 -12.94
N GLU A 252 8.91 28.02 -13.30
CA GLU A 252 8.94 27.52 -14.68
C GLU A 252 7.59 26.89 -15.10
N MET A 253 6.86 26.31 -14.14
CA MET A 253 5.52 25.73 -14.34
C MET A 253 5.47 24.63 -15.39
N GLU A 254 6.55 23.87 -15.58
CA GLU A 254 6.66 22.84 -16.61
C GLU A 254 6.02 21.52 -16.18
N ASN A 255 5.20 20.89 -17.04
CA ASN A 255 4.75 19.51 -16.85
C ASN A 255 5.69 18.55 -17.60
N THR A 256 6.95 18.43 -17.14
CA THR A 256 7.96 17.52 -17.72
C THR A 256 8.40 16.48 -16.68
N PRO A 257 8.79 15.25 -17.08
CA PRO A 257 9.38 14.29 -16.16
C PRO A 257 10.61 14.83 -15.42
N GLN A 258 11.47 15.59 -16.10
CA GLN A 258 12.68 16.18 -15.51
C GLN A 258 12.34 17.20 -14.43
N ALA A 259 11.30 18.03 -14.61
CA ALA A 259 10.85 18.93 -13.56
C ALA A 259 10.41 18.16 -12.30
N MET A 260 9.67 17.05 -12.46
CA MET A 260 9.27 16.20 -11.33
C MET A 260 10.48 15.58 -10.63
N LEU A 261 11.50 15.13 -11.39
CA LEU A 261 12.76 14.60 -10.82
C LEU A 261 13.53 15.67 -10.05
N ASN A 262 13.54 16.92 -10.54
CA ASN A 262 14.18 18.04 -9.86
C ASN A 262 13.51 18.33 -8.51
N GLU A 263 12.17 18.38 -8.46
CA GLU A 263 11.44 18.62 -7.23
C GLU A 263 11.55 17.45 -6.24
N LEU A 264 11.54 16.20 -6.72
CA LEU A 264 11.80 15.03 -5.88
C LEU A 264 13.22 15.06 -5.31
N SER A 265 14.22 15.40 -6.12
CA SER A 265 15.61 15.57 -5.67
C SER A 265 15.74 16.68 -4.63
N GLU A 266 15.05 17.80 -4.84
CA GLU A 266 14.96 18.90 -3.88
C GLU A 266 14.35 18.45 -2.55
N LEU A 267 13.26 17.67 -2.58
CA LEU A 267 12.65 17.12 -1.37
C LEU A 267 13.57 16.13 -0.64
N LEU A 268 14.27 15.24 -1.35
CA LEU A 268 15.24 14.32 -0.75
C LEU A 268 16.35 15.09 -0.02
N LEU A 269 16.92 16.12 -0.65
CA LEU A 269 17.98 16.94 -0.06
C LEU A 269 17.49 17.82 1.10
N ARG A 270 16.26 18.32 1.02
CA ARG A 270 15.63 19.16 2.06
C ARG A 270 15.27 18.36 3.30
N ILE A 271 14.65 17.19 3.10
CA ILE A 271 14.09 16.37 4.18
C ILE A 271 15.16 15.45 4.77
N GLN A 272 16.08 14.97 3.93
CA GLN A 272 17.04 13.92 4.26
C GLN A 272 16.37 12.73 4.97
N PRO A 273 15.37 12.07 4.33
CA PRO A 273 14.63 10.99 4.96
C PRO A 273 15.52 9.75 5.14
N THR A 274 15.57 9.21 6.35
CA THR A 274 16.19 7.88 6.58
C THR A 274 15.37 6.76 5.96
N THR A 275 14.06 6.97 5.82
CA THR A 275 13.13 6.00 5.24
C THR A 275 12.24 6.67 4.20
N VAL A 276 12.09 6.03 3.03
CA VAL A 276 11.08 6.43 2.03
C VAL A 276 10.06 5.33 1.84
N LEU A 277 8.77 5.69 1.76
CA LEU A 277 7.70 4.80 1.33
C LEU A 277 7.30 5.13 -0.10
N VAL A 278 7.12 4.11 -0.94
CA VAL A 278 6.66 4.25 -2.33
C VAL A 278 5.90 3.01 -2.77
N THR A 279 5.15 3.07 -3.87
CA THR A 279 4.49 1.89 -4.43
C THR A 279 5.48 0.86 -4.96
N ASP A 280 5.18 -0.43 -4.82
CA ASP A 280 5.97 -1.53 -5.39
C ASP A 280 5.76 -1.60 -6.93
N PRO A 281 6.76 -1.25 -7.76
CA PRO A 281 6.62 -1.19 -9.21
C PRO A 281 6.45 -2.55 -9.90
N GLU A 282 6.72 -3.65 -9.21
CA GLU A 282 6.56 -5.00 -9.75
C GLU A 282 5.15 -5.54 -9.53
N VAL A 283 4.58 -5.24 -8.38
CA VAL A 283 3.29 -5.77 -7.97
C VAL A 283 2.14 -4.83 -8.33
N ASP A 284 2.30 -3.52 -8.11
CA ASP A 284 1.25 -2.55 -8.42
C ASP A 284 1.20 -2.25 -9.93
N PRO A 285 0.08 -2.52 -10.62
CA PRO A 285 0.00 -2.40 -12.07
C PRO A 285 -0.20 -0.95 -12.54
N HIS A 286 -0.51 0.01 -11.66
CA HIS A 286 -0.91 1.35 -12.08
C HIS A 286 0.28 2.11 -12.70
N PRO A 287 0.16 2.68 -13.92
CA PRO A 287 1.28 3.31 -14.61
C PRO A 287 1.97 4.43 -13.83
N GLU A 288 1.19 5.30 -13.18
CA GLU A 288 1.71 6.40 -12.36
C GLU A 288 2.33 5.90 -11.04
N HIS A 289 1.89 4.75 -10.51
CA HIS A 289 2.49 4.13 -9.31
C HIS A 289 3.88 3.58 -9.67
N LYS A 290 3.98 2.87 -10.80
CA LYS A 290 5.29 2.44 -11.33
C LYS A 290 6.20 3.62 -11.61
N ALA A 291 5.69 4.67 -12.24
CA ALA A 291 6.45 5.87 -12.54
C ALA A 291 6.97 6.57 -11.27
N ALA A 292 6.16 6.65 -10.19
CA ALA A 292 6.59 7.20 -8.91
C ALA A 292 7.80 6.46 -8.31
N ALA A 293 7.79 5.12 -8.37
CA ALA A 293 8.90 4.29 -7.93
C ALA A 293 10.18 4.52 -8.76
N HIS A 294 10.06 4.53 -10.09
CA HIS A 294 11.19 4.83 -10.96
C HIS A 294 11.71 6.26 -10.78
N ALA A 295 10.82 7.23 -10.58
CA ALA A 295 11.17 8.62 -10.33
C ALA A 295 11.95 8.80 -9.03
N LEU A 296 11.57 8.08 -7.97
CA LEU A 296 12.35 8.05 -6.72
C LEU A 296 13.77 7.55 -6.96
N ALA A 297 13.94 6.42 -7.66
CA ALA A 297 15.28 5.87 -7.93
C ALA A 297 16.14 6.84 -8.76
N LEU A 298 15.57 7.49 -9.78
CA LEU A 298 16.27 8.52 -10.55
C LEU A 298 16.59 9.76 -9.72
N ALA A 299 15.68 10.22 -8.85
CA ALA A 299 15.94 11.34 -7.95
C ALA A 299 17.05 11.02 -6.94
N MET A 300 17.16 9.78 -6.46
CA MET A 300 18.30 9.32 -5.65
C MET A 300 19.62 9.30 -6.44
N GLU A 301 19.59 9.01 -7.75
CA GLU A 301 20.78 9.10 -8.63
C GLU A 301 21.15 10.57 -8.89
N GLN A 302 20.16 11.44 -9.12
CA GLN A 302 20.36 12.87 -9.42
C GLN A 302 20.82 13.69 -8.21
N SER A 303 20.29 13.40 -7.02
CA SER A 303 20.60 14.15 -5.80
C SER A 303 21.83 13.65 -5.04
N ASP A 304 22.38 12.50 -5.43
CA ASP A 304 23.35 11.73 -4.64
C ASP A 304 22.90 11.41 -3.20
N TYR A 305 21.60 11.55 -2.89
CA TYR A 305 21.03 11.22 -1.58
C TYR A 305 20.27 9.89 -1.64
N VAL A 306 20.67 8.93 -0.80
CA VAL A 306 20.04 7.60 -0.71
C VAL A 306 19.59 7.37 0.75
N PRO A 307 18.27 7.20 1.00
CA PRO A 307 17.75 6.77 2.30
C PRO A 307 18.35 5.45 2.77
N GLU A 308 18.35 5.19 4.08
CA GLU A 308 18.81 3.89 4.61
C GLU A 308 17.97 2.74 4.07
N GLN A 309 16.66 2.95 3.90
CA GLN A 309 15.71 1.92 3.50
C GLN A 309 14.53 2.49 2.71
N VAL A 310 13.98 1.65 1.83
CA VAL A 310 12.76 1.90 1.07
C VAL A 310 11.72 0.85 1.46
N LEU A 311 10.56 1.31 1.90
CA LEU A 311 9.38 0.49 2.18
C LEU A 311 8.44 0.59 0.99
N MET A 312 8.09 -0.55 0.42
CA MET A 312 7.24 -0.63 -0.76
C MET A 312 5.85 -1.14 -0.37
N TYR A 313 4.81 -0.45 -0.84
CA TYR A 313 3.41 -0.80 -0.59
C TYR A 313 2.64 -1.09 -1.89
N VAL A 314 1.49 -1.75 -1.77
CA VAL A 314 0.65 -2.13 -2.91
C VAL A 314 -0.78 -1.67 -2.66
N ASN A 315 -1.30 -0.79 -3.52
CA ASN A 315 -2.69 -0.33 -3.44
C ASN A 315 -3.57 -0.99 -4.50
N HIS A 316 -2.97 -1.38 -5.64
CA HIS A 316 -3.70 -2.02 -6.73
C HIS A 316 -3.07 -3.35 -7.12
N LEU A 317 -3.92 -4.27 -7.58
CA LEU A 317 -3.50 -5.56 -8.09
C LEU A 317 -4.16 -5.85 -9.44
N GLU A 318 -3.40 -6.49 -10.32
CA GLU A 318 -3.91 -6.88 -11.63
C GLU A 318 -4.98 -7.97 -11.47
N GLY A 319 -6.21 -7.66 -11.91
CA GLY A 319 -7.33 -8.60 -11.88
C GLY A 319 -7.89 -8.95 -10.50
N ILE A 320 -7.35 -8.38 -9.41
CA ILE A 320 -7.78 -8.64 -8.02
C ILE A 320 -8.25 -7.33 -7.39
N LYS A 321 -9.53 -7.28 -7.00
CA LYS A 321 -10.17 -6.03 -6.49
C LYS A 321 -10.57 -6.11 -5.02
N ASP A 322 -10.55 -7.30 -4.46
CA ASP A 322 -11.01 -7.63 -3.12
C ASP A 322 -9.86 -7.88 -2.14
N PHE A 323 -8.62 -7.55 -2.52
CA PHE A 323 -7.47 -7.54 -1.65
C PHE A 323 -7.30 -6.15 -0.98
N PRO A 324 -6.81 -6.05 0.27
CA PRO A 324 -6.65 -7.14 1.25
C PRO A 324 -7.94 -7.91 1.53
N TYR A 325 -7.83 -9.25 1.55
CA TYR A 325 -8.97 -10.15 1.59
C TYR A 325 -9.76 -10.10 2.90
N GLY A 326 -11.04 -10.44 2.80
CA GLY A 326 -11.94 -10.55 3.93
C GLY A 326 -12.50 -9.21 4.42
N PRO A 327 -13.23 -9.22 5.54
CA PRO A 327 -13.88 -8.07 6.17
C PRO A 327 -12.90 -7.10 6.80
N GLU A 328 -13.40 -5.90 7.09
CA GLU A 328 -12.67 -4.91 7.86
C GLU A 328 -12.23 -5.47 9.23
N HIS A 329 -11.15 -4.89 9.75
CA HIS A 329 -10.46 -5.25 10.99
C HIS A 329 -9.74 -6.60 11.02
N THR A 330 -9.80 -7.38 9.94
CA THR A 330 -8.97 -8.59 9.84
C THR A 330 -7.50 -8.23 9.64
N THR A 331 -6.61 -9.18 9.95
CA THR A 331 -5.22 -9.03 9.54
C THR A 331 -5.06 -9.32 8.04
N THR A 332 -3.88 -9.01 7.51
CA THR A 332 -3.46 -9.33 6.14
C THR A 332 -1.96 -9.62 6.14
N ALA A 333 -1.49 -10.25 5.07
CA ALA A 333 -0.08 -10.47 4.77
C ALA A 333 0.27 -9.84 3.41
N LEU A 334 1.28 -10.39 2.74
CA LEU A 334 1.70 -10.00 1.40
C LEU A 334 0.57 -10.17 0.38
N ALA A 335 0.51 -9.26 -0.59
CA ALA A 335 -0.46 -9.29 -1.66
C ALA A 335 -0.27 -10.51 -2.58
N PRO A 336 -1.32 -11.03 -3.23
CA PRO A 336 -1.16 -12.06 -4.25
C PRO A 336 -0.27 -11.56 -5.39
N PHE A 337 0.84 -12.26 -5.63
CA PHE A 337 1.72 -12.02 -6.76
C PHE A 337 2.25 -13.34 -7.28
N TYR A 338 1.87 -13.70 -8.51
CA TYR A 338 2.13 -15.04 -9.07
C TYR A 338 3.30 -15.06 -10.06
N GLN A 339 3.82 -13.89 -10.43
CA GLN A 339 4.94 -13.76 -11.34
C GLN A 339 6.24 -13.74 -10.55
N LYS A 340 7.34 -14.16 -11.18
CA LYS A 340 8.66 -14.01 -10.56
C LYS A 340 9.05 -12.54 -10.56
N TYR A 341 9.59 -12.05 -9.45
CA TYR A 341 10.15 -10.70 -9.40
C TYR A 341 11.26 -10.51 -10.46
N GLN A 342 11.25 -9.35 -11.12
CA GLN A 342 12.14 -8.99 -12.21
C GLN A 342 13.28 -8.07 -11.79
N TYR A 343 13.00 -7.06 -10.95
CA TYR A 343 13.98 -6.07 -10.49
C TYR A 343 14.55 -6.46 -9.13
N PHE A 344 13.66 -6.70 -8.16
CA PHE A 344 14.04 -6.81 -6.77
C PHE A 344 14.35 -8.23 -6.34
N HIS A 345 15.41 -8.36 -5.55
CA HIS A 345 15.84 -9.61 -4.96
C HIS A 345 16.14 -9.41 -3.47
N GLN A 346 16.01 -10.48 -2.69
CA GLN A 346 16.30 -10.48 -1.25
C GLN A 346 15.47 -9.45 -0.46
N VAL A 347 14.17 -9.46 -0.69
CA VAL A 347 13.23 -8.50 -0.11
C VAL A 347 12.87 -8.92 1.32
N GLN A 348 12.92 -7.98 2.27
CA GLN A 348 12.42 -8.18 3.63
C GLN A 348 10.93 -7.80 3.74
N VAL A 349 10.28 -8.13 4.85
CA VAL A 349 8.88 -7.75 5.11
C VAL A 349 8.77 -7.03 6.43
N TYR A 350 8.01 -5.95 6.44
CA TYR A 350 7.58 -5.26 7.64
C TYR A 350 6.06 -5.21 7.72
N SER A 351 5.49 -5.69 8.82
CA SER A 351 4.05 -5.62 9.10
C SER A 351 3.80 -4.69 10.28
N HIS A 352 3.31 -3.49 10.01
CA HIS A 352 2.89 -2.55 11.03
C HIS A 352 1.50 -2.91 11.55
N HIS A 353 1.37 -3.21 12.84
CA HIS A 353 0.08 -3.52 13.46
C HIS A 353 -0.69 -2.26 13.85
N LEU A 354 -1.99 -2.23 13.57
CA LEU A 354 -2.89 -1.16 13.98
C LEU A 354 -3.83 -1.66 15.08
N SER A 355 -3.80 -0.99 16.23
CA SER A 355 -4.82 -1.18 17.26
C SER A 355 -6.22 -0.89 16.71
N PHE A 356 -7.25 -1.46 17.33
CA PHE A 356 -8.62 -1.23 16.88
C PHE A 356 -9.02 0.26 16.91
N ALA A 357 -8.45 1.04 17.83
CA ALA A 357 -8.63 2.50 17.87
C ALA A 357 -8.02 3.20 16.65
N GLN A 358 -6.79 2.86 16.26
CA GLN A 358 -6.15 3.41 15.06
C GLN A 358 -6.92 3.03 13.78
N GLN A 359 -7.44 1.81 13.70
CA GLN A 359 -8.28 1.38 12.59
C GLN A 359 -9.56 2.23 12.48
N LYS A 360 -10.18 2.61 13.60
CA LYS A 360 -11.34 3.54 13.59
C LYS A 360 -10.94 4.94 13.16
N ASN A 361 -9.77 5.42 13.56
CA ASN A 361 -9.26 6.71 13.08
C ASN A 361 -9.01 6.67 11.56
N LYS A 362 -8.52 5.54 11.04
CA LYS A 362 -8.38 5.30 9.59
C LYS A 362 -9.72 5.38 8.86
N VAL A 363 -10.80 4.86 9.45
CA VAL A 363 -12.16 5.01 8.91
C VAL A 363 -12.56 6.48 8.79
N VAL A 364 -12.26 7.31 9.80
CA VAL A 364 -12.55 8.76 9.76
C VAL A 364 -11.75 9.44 8.66
N ALA A 365 -10.48 9.10 8.49
CA ALA A 365 -9.65 9.64 7.41
C ALA A 365 -10.19 9.24 6.02
N PHE A 366 -10.67 8.01 5.85
CA PHE A 366 -11.29 7.58 4.59
C PHE A 366 -12.59 8.34 4.32
N ASP A 367 -13.38 8.63 5.36
CA ASP A 367 -14.62 9.38 5.21
C ASP A 367 -14.37 10.80 4.73
N THR A 368 -13.22 11.42 4.99
CA THR A 368 -12.93 12.79 4.49
C THR A 368 -12.56 12.84 3.01
N MET A 369 -12.28 11.69 2.37
CA MET A 369 -11.85 11.61 0.98
C MET A 369 -13.01 11.55 0.00
N HIS A 370 -13.07 12.51 -0.93
CA HIS A 370 -14.15 12.55 -1.91
C HIS A 370 -14.12 11.37 -2.89
N ASP A 371 -12.93 10.85 -3.22
CA ASP A 371 -12.74 9.63 -4.00
C ASP A 371 -13.51 8.43 -3.43
N LEU A 372 -13.63 8.36 -2.10
CA LEU A 372 -14.21 7.23 -1.38
C LEU A 372 -15.70 7.44 -1.04
N ARG A 373 -16.28 8.60 -1.35
CA ARG A 373 -17.69 8.94 -1.08
C ARG A 373 -18.66 8.52 -2.18
N SER A 374 -18.18 7.99 -3.31
CA SER A 374 -19.03 7.72 -4.47
C SER A 374 -20.26 6.87 -4.15
N ALA A 375 -21.44 7.34 -4.58
CA ALA A 375 -22.69 6.63 -4.39
C ALA A 375 -22.72 5.36 -5.26
N ALA A 376 -22.94 4.21 -4.63
CA ALA A 376 -23.14 2.97 -5.38
C ALA A 376 -24.49 3.00 -6.11
N SER A 377 -24.49 2.71 -7.42
CA SER A 377 -25.73 2.47 -8.16
C SER A 377 -26.52 1.31 -7.53
N ILE A 378 -27.84 1.29 -7.72
CA ILE A 378 -28.70 0.21 -7.20
C ILE A 378 -28.20 -1.17 -7.65
N GLU A 379 -27.79 -1.29 -8.91
CA GLU A 379 -27.20 -2.52 -9.46
C GLU A 379 -25.93 -2.94 -8.70
N LYS A 380 -25.03 -2.00 -8.41
CA LYS A 380 -23.83 -2.28 -7.61
C LYS A 380 -24.18 -2.71 -6.18
N LYS A 381 -25.19 -2.10 -5.57
CA LYS A 381 -25.67 -2.49 -4.22
C LYS A 381 -26.20 -3.91 -4.21
N ILE A 382 -26.99 -4.31 -5.21
CA ILE A 382 -27.51 -5.68 -5.35
C ILE A 382 -26.37 -6.67 -5.59
N LYS A 383 -25.46 -6.38 -6.53
CA LYS A 383 -24.28 -7.23 -6.80
C LYS A 383 -23.42 -7.40 -5.55
N ARG A 384 -23.20 -6.31 -4.80
CA ARG A 384 -22.48 -6.33 -3.53
C ARG A 384 -23.17 -7.27 -2.54
N TRP A 385 -24.47 -7.09 -2.29
CA TRP A 385 -25.25 -7.96 -1.40
C TRP A 385 -25.15 -9.45 -1.78
N TRP A 386 -25.27 -9.77 -3.07
CA TRP A 386 -25.08 -11.14 -3.57
C TRP A 386 -23.66 -11.66 -3.33
N HIS A 387 -22.64 -10.86 -3.62
CA HIS A 387 -21.25 -11.23 -3.34
C HIS A 387 -20.99 -11.44 -1.85
N GLU A 388 -21.60 -10.65 -0.97
CA GLU A 388 -21.43 -10.81 0.46
C GLU A 388 -22.07 -12.09 0.98
N LYS A 389 -23.25 -12.45 0.48
CA LYS A 389 -23.92 -13.71 0.82
C LYS A 389 -23.16 -14.94 0.29
N THR A 390 -22.64 -14.86 -0.93
CA THR A 390 -21.92 -15.98 -1.57
C THR A 390 -20.50 -16.13 -1.04
N LYS A 391 -19.84 -15.02 -0.73
CA LYS A 391 -18.46 -15.01 -0.28
C LYS A 391 -18.29 -15.05 1.26
N GLY A 392 -19.32 -14.70 2.05
CA GLY A 392 -19.47 -15.15 3.44
C GLY A 392 -18.70 -14.39 4.54
N TYR A 393 -18.40 -13.10 4.37
CA TYR A 393 -17.44 -12.37 5.23
C TYR A 393 -18.01 -11.59 6.43
N GLY A 394 -19.30 -11.23 6.42
CA GLY A 394 -19.92 -10.48 7.53
C GLY A 394 -19.33 -9.06 7.71
N TYR A 395 -19.47 -8.23 6.68
CA TYR A 395 -18.92 -6.86 6.61
C TYR A 395 -19.67 -5.83 7.45
N ARG A 396 -18.92 -4.86 7.99
CA ARG A 396 -19.42 -3.58 8.52
C ARG A 396 -19.32 -2.52 7.42
N TYR A 397 -20.44 -1.92 7.08
CA TYR A 397 -20.50 -0.89 6.05
C TYR A 397 -20.13 0.47 6.62
N TYR A 398 -18.83 0.74 6.79
CA TYR A 398 -18.37 2.09 7.12
C TYR A 398 -18.56 3.06 5.96
N GLY A 399 -18.51 2.56 4.72
CA GLY A 399 -18.72 3.38 3.54
C GLY A 399 -19.14 2.57 2.31
N ASN A 400 -19.56 3.29 1.27
CA ASN A 400 -19.99 2.69 0.00
C ASN A 400 -18.81 2.14 -0.82
N HIS A 401 -17.64 2.79 -0.72
CA HIS A 401 -16.46 2.38 -1.46
C HIS A 401 -15.86 1.08 -0.90
N ILE A 402 -15.39 0.20 -1.78
CA ILE A 402 -14.83 -1.11 -1.40
C ILE A 402 -13.57 -0.98 -0.53
N TYR A 403 -12.87 0.15 -0.58
CA TYR A 403 -11.68 0.37 0.24
C TYR A 403 -11.97 0.45 1.74
N PHE A 404 -13.17 0.89 2.16
CA PHE A 404 -13.58 0.78 3.57
C PHE A 404 -13.61 -0.65 4.08
N GLN A 405 -13.76 -1.61 3.16
CA GLN A 405 -13.76 -3.02 3.46
C GLN A 405 -12.35 -3.61 3.31
N THR A 406 -11.62 -3.28 2.24
CA THR A 406 -10.34 -3.93 1.95
C THR A 406 -9.16 -3.31 2.68
N HIS A 407 -9.17 -2.01 3.02
CA HIS A 407 -8.00 -1.30 3.56
C HIS A 407 -8.14 -0.88 5.04
N ILE A 408 -9.30 -1.07 5.65
CA ILE A 408 -9.47 -0.97 7.11
C ILE A 408 -9.06 -2.32 7.71
N LYS A 409 -7.75 -2.55 7.86
CA LYS A 409 -7.16 -3.82 8.31
C LYS A 409 -6.34 -3.61 9.59
N ALA A 410 -6.11 -4.70 10.30
CA ALA A 410 -5.29 -4.71 11.53
C ALA A 410 -3.78 -4.70 11.25
N ALA A 411 -3.37 -4.76 9.99
CA ALA A 411 -1.97 -4.70 9.59
C ALA A 411 -1.81 -3.92 8.28
N GLU A 412 -0.75 -3.12 8.21
CA GLU A 412 -0.20 -2.51 7.01
C GLU A 412 1.12 -3.21 6.69
N VAL A 413 1.23 -3.79 5.50
CA VAL A 413 2.33 -4.71 5.16
C VAL A 413 3.15 -4.12 4.01
N PHE A 414 4.46 -4.06 4.23
CA PHE A 414 5.45 -3.48 3.33
C PHE A 414 6.51 -4.51 2.96
N THR A 415 6.91 -4.53 1.70
CA THR A 415 8.19 -5.10 1.28
C THR A 415 9.31 -4.08 1.57
N VAL A 416 10.50 -4.54 1.95
CA VAL A 416 11.58 -3.66 2.42
C VAL A 416 12.90 -3.99 1.74
N LEU A 417 13.61 -2.94 1.32
CA LEU A 417 14.97 -3.02 0.81
C LEU A 417 15.85 -1.91 1.40
N PRO A 418 17.17 -2.15 1.56
CA PRO A 418 18.13 -1.05 1.72
C PRO A 418 17.99 -0.06 0.55
N GLY A 419 18.05 1.25 0.82
CA GLY A 419 17.83 2.26 -0.24
C GLY A 419 18.82 2.15 -1.40
N GLN A 420 20.08 1.79 -1.09
CA GLN A 420 21.09 1.54 -2.11
C GLN A 420 20.68 0.40 -3.05
N HIS A 421 20.20 -0.72 -2.50
CA HIS A 421 19.76 -1.87 -3.29
C HIS A 421 18.52 -1.54 -4.13
N TYR A 422 17.57 -0.79 -3.57
CA TYR A 422 16.39 -0.32 -4.31
C TYR A 422 16.81 0.47 -5.56
N ARG A 423 17.67 1.49 -5.39
CA ARG A 423 18.16 2.32 -6.49
C ARG A 423 18.91 1.49 -7.53
N GLU A 424 19.88 0.70 -7.09
CA GLU A 424 20.72 -0.09 -8.00
C GLU A 424 19.92 -1.13 -8.79
N GLN A 425 19.07 -1.91 -8.12
CA GLN A 425 18.31 -3.00 -8.76
C GLN A 425 17.29 -2.43 -9.76
N LEU A 426 16.61 -1.34 -9.42
CA LEU A 426 15.60 -0.76 -10.31
C LEU A 426 16.23 -0.09 -11.54
N LEU A 427 17.40 0.54 -11.41
CA LEU A 427 18.08 1.22 -12.52
C LEU A 427 18.97 0.28 -13.37
N THR A 428 19.50 -0.81 -12.80
CA THR A 428 20.42 -1.71 -13.51
C THR A 428 19.72 -2.55 -14.58
N VAL A 429 18.54 -3.10 -14.29
CA VAL A 429 17.80 -3.97 -15.24
C VAL A 429 17.45 -3.23 -16.53
N ARG A 430 17.30 -1.91 -16.47
CA ARG A 430 17.01 -1.06 -17.64
C ARG A 430 18.24 -0.62 -18.43
N LYS A 431 19.44 -0.61 -17.84
CA LYS A 431 20.70 -0.37 -18.59
C LYS A 431 21.07 -1.57 -19.49
N SER A 432 20.44 -2.72 -19.28
CA SER A 432 20.62 -3.96 -20.06
C SER A 432 19.51 -4.27 -21.07
N SER A 433 18.47 -3.43 -21.16
CA SER A 433 17.36 -3.53 -22.13
C SER A 433 17.43 -2.39 -23.13
#